data_AF-A0A3A1USX4-F1
#
_entry.id   AF-A0A3A1USX4-F1
#
_cell.length_a   1.000
_cell.length_b   1.000
_cell.length_c   1.000
_cell.angle_alpha   90.00
_cell.angle_beta   90.00
_cell.angle_gamma   90.00
#
_symmetry.space_group_name_H-M   'P 1'
#
loop_
_entity.id
_entity.type
_entity.pdbx_description
1 polymer ?
#
loop_
_entity_poly.entity_id
_entity_poly.type
_entity_poly.pdbx_seq_one_letter_code
_entity_poly.pdbx_strand_id
1 'polypeptide(L)'
;MLHDFEEIIRIEPWYRKHYRTILGRVPEKLRKDISSFARMTSSQFAVAVCLEFIVFVPFTFLAAERESYLFFLGFNAVLLIHVFMHVGQALYVRMLVPGAVTAVLITLPYSVYLFYRLLHDNAVELSDIWFSLPFGLLLVPVILLGHKAGEKLVPAPVPANTQPPDHAGK
;
A
#
# COMPACT_ATOMS: atom_id res chain seq x y z
N MET A 1 5.78 -6.82 2.46
CA MET A 1 7.03 -6.84 1.65
C MET A 1 6.76 -7.21 0.20
N LEU A 2 6.52 -8.49 -0.12
CA LEU A 2 6.33 -8.91 -1.53
C LEU A 2 5.16 -8.20 -2.20
N HIS A 3 4.09 -8.00 -1.45
CA HIS A 3 2.92 -7.24 -1.87
C HIS A 3 3.26 -5.79 -2.21
N ASP A 4 3.83 -5.05 -1.25
CA ASP A 4 4.21 -3.65 -1.41
C ASP A 4 5.24 -3.45 -2.55
N PHE A 5 6.13 -4.42 -2.77
CA PHE A 5 7.06 -4.40 -3.90
C PHE A 5 6.34 -4.57 -5.25
N GLU A 6 5.36 -5.48 -5.34
CA GLU A 6 4.50 -5.59 -6.52
C GLU A 6 3.79 -4.26 -6.81
N GLU A 7 3.27 -3.62 -5.77
CA GLU A 7 2.62 -2.32 -5.89
C GLU A 7 3.59 -1.24 -6.36
N ILE A 8 4.76 -1.09 -5.74
CA ILE A 8 5.80 -0.13 -6.17
C ILE A 8 6.12 -0.31 -7.64
N ILE A 9 6.33 -1.54 -8.10
CA ILE A 9 6.69 -1.83 -9.49
C ILE A 9 5.53 -1.49 -10.45
N ARG A 10 4.27 -1.70 -10.05
CA ARG A 10 3.13 -1.63 -10.96
C ARG A 10 2.32 -0.35 -10.89
N ILE A 11 2.35 0.39 -9.78
CA ILE A 11 1.44 1.50 -9.52
C ILE A 11 1.50 2.59 -10.60
N GLU A 12 2.70 3.08 -10.90
CA GLU A 12 2.91 4.13 -11.90
C GLU A 12 2.52 3.71 -13.33
N PRO A 13 3.04 2.61 -13.91
CA PRO A 13 2.67 2.21 -15.27
C PRO A 13 1.17 1.86 -15.38
N TRP A 14 0.58 1.32 -14.31
CA TRP A 14 -0.84 1.01 -14.29
C TRP A 14 -1.71 2.26 -14.35
N TYR A 15 -1.41 3.28 -13.53
CA TYR A 15 -2.13 4.56 -13.61
C TYR A 15 -1.94 5.22 -14.97
N ARG A 16 -0.72 5.27 -15.51
CA ARG A 16 -0.46 5.83 -16.85
C ARG A 16 -1.33 5.17 -17.94
N LYS A 17 -1.50 3.85 -17.87
CA LYS A 17 -2.30 3.09 -18.86
C LYS A 17 -3.80 3.21 -18.63
N HIS A 18 -4.26 3.25 -17.39
CA HIS A 18 -5.67 3.02 -17.04
C HIS A 18 -6.39 4.24 -16.46
N TYR A 19 -5.70 5.34 -16.18
CA TYR A 19 -6.24 6.55 -15.54
C TYR A 19 -7.56 7.03 -16.15
N ARG A 20 -7.62 7.20 -17.48
CA ARG A 20 -8.84 7.68 -18.17
C ARG A 20 -10.02 6.74 -17.99
N THR A 21 -9.76 5.43 -17.98
CA THR A 21 -10.80 4.41 -17.80
C THR A 21 -11.36 4.44 -16.37
N ILE A 22 -10.47 4.62 -15.38
CA ILE A 22 -10.85 4.69 -13.97
C ILE A 22 -11.67 5.95 -13.69
N LEU A 23 -11.26 7.10 -14.25
CA LEU A 23 -11.95 8.38 -14.02
C LEU A 23 -13.43 8.36 -14.47
N GLY A 24 -13.74 7.57 -15.51
CA GLY A 24 -15.10 7.35 -15.99
C GLY A 24 -15.94 6.38 -15.15
N ARG A 25 -15.32 5.59 -14.27
CA ARG A 25 -15.99 4.58 -13.41
C ARG A 25 -16.12 5.02 -11.95
N VAL A 26 -15.31 5.99 -11.51
CA VAL A 26 -15.35 6.49 -10.14
C VAL A 26 -16.32 7.67 -9.98
N PRO A 27 -16.99 7.81 -8.82
CA PRO A 27 -17.81 8.98 -8.50
C PRO A 27 -17.00 10.28 -8.57
N GLU A 28 -17.65 11.38 -8.90
CA GLU A 28 -17.01 12.69 -9.05
C GLU A 28 -16.24 13.12 -7.80
N LYS A 29 -16.78 12.80 -6.61
CA LYS A 29 -16.16 13.07 -5.30
C LYS A 29 -14.75 12.45 -5.16
N LEU A 30 -14.52 11.29 -5.78
CA LEU A 30 -13.24 10.56 -5.68
C LEU A 30 -12.27 10.92 -6.81
N ARG A 31 -12.71 11.67 -7.83
CA ARG A 31 -11.85 12.01 -8.97
C ARG A 31 -10.62 12.81 -8.56
N LYS A 32 -10.75 13.70 -7.57
CA LYS A 32 -9.63 14.52 -7.07
C LYS A 32 -8.54 13.63 -6.46
N ASP A 33 -8.94 12.68 -5.62
CA ASP A 33 -8.02 11.77 -4.94
C ASP A 33 -7.34 10.84 -5.95
N ILE A 34 -8.12 10.23 -6.85
CA ILE A 34 -7.57 9.40 -7.94
C ILE A 34 -6.60 10.19 -8.82
N SER A 35 -6.88 11.46 -9.11
CA SER A 35 -5.96 12.31 -9.89
C SER A 35 -4.69 12.67 -9.12
N SER A 36 -4.74 12.71 -7.78
CA SER A 36 -3.56 12.88 -6.95
C SER A 36 -2.70 11.62 -7.01
N PHE A 37 -3.29 10.46 -6.73
CA PHE A 37 -2.58 9.17 -6.77
C PHE A 37 -2.03 8.82 -8.15
N ALA A 38 -2.75 9.14 -9.23
CA ALA A 38 -2.29 8.87 -10.59
C ALA A 38 -1.07 9.71 -11.02
N ARG A 39 -0.76 10.80 -10.30
CA ARG A 39 0.43 11.63 -10.53
C ARG A 39 1.65 11.14 -9.74
N MET A 40 1.44 10.25 -8.78
CA MET A 40 2.50 9.69 -7.95
C MET A 40 3.38 8.75 -8.79
N THR A 41 4.70 8.88 -8.64
CA THR A 41 5.66 7.94 -9.23
C THR A 41 5.91 6.75 -8.32
N SER A 42 6.44 5.66 -8.90
CA SER A 42 6.87 4.49 -8.13
C SER A 42 7.90 4.85 -7.06
N SER A 43 8.83 5.78 -7.36
CA SER A 43 9.83 6.26 -6.40
C SER A 43 9.21 7.07 -5.26
N GLN A 44 8.21 7.90 -5.54
CA GLN A 44 7.47 8.64 -4.50
C GLN A 44 6.68 7.69 -3.60
N PHE A 45 6.02 6.69 -4.20
CA PHE A 45 5.29 5.65 -3.44
C PHE A 45 6.23 4.81 -2.57
N ALA A 46 7.44 4.49 -3.07
CA ALA A 46 8.43 3.74 -2.30
C ALA A 46 8.86 4.44 -1.01
N VAL A 47 8.79 5.78 -0.93
CA VAL A 47 9.04 6.52 0.32
C VAL A 47 7.97 6.20 1.37
N ALA A 48 6.70 6.13 0.96
CA ALA A 48 5.61 5.77 1.87
C ALA A 48 5.77 4.34 2.40
N VAL A 49 6.06 3.39 1.50
CA VAL A 49 6.32 1.99 1.86
C VAL A 49 7.55 1.89 2.78
N CYS A 50 8.61 2.64 2.52
CA CYS A 50 9.81 2.65 3.38
C CYS A 50 9.49 3.12 4.81
N LEU A 51 8.70 4.18 4.96
CA LEU A 51 8.28 4.67 6.27
C LEU A 51 7.38 3.69 7.00
N GLU A 52 6.47 3.03 6.27
CA GLU A 52 5.68 1.93 6.81
C GLU A 52 6.58 0.80 7.35
N PHE A 53 7.61 0.39 6.60
CA PHE A 53 8.58 -0.61 7.06
C PHE A 53 9.34 -0.19 8.31
N ILE A 54 9.81 1.05 8.38
CA ILE A 54 10.52 1.58 9.55
C ILE A 54 9.66 1.48 10.81
N VAL A 55 8.34 1.67 10.68
CA VAL A 55 7.39 1.50 11.78
C VAL A 55 7.12 0.01 12.05
N PHE A 56 6.89 -0.80 11.02
CA PHE A 56 6.45 -2.19 11.17
C PHE A 56 7.52 -3.10 11.80
N VAL A 57 8.79 -2.87 11.47
CA VAL A 57 9.94 -3.69 11.93
C VAL A 57 10.07 -3.75 13.46
N PRO A 58 10.16 -2.63 14.21
CA PRO A 58 10.32 -2.68 15.66
C PRO A 58 9.14 -3.35 16.37
N PHE A 59 7.91 -3.16 15.90
CA PHE A 59 6.75 -3.82 16.51
C PHE A 59 6.68 -5.31 16.19
N THR A 60 7.16 -5.73 15.02
CA THR A 60 7.35 -7.16 14.71
C THR A 60 8.43 -7.78 15.60
N PHE A 61 9.54 -7.07 15.80
CA PHE A 61 10.60 -7.50 16.71
C PHE A 61 10.12 -7.62 18.15
N LEU A 62 9.36 -6.65 18.65
CA LEU A 62 8.77 -6.68 19.99
C LEU A 62 7.76 -7.83 20.16
N ALA A 63 6.95 -8.12 19.14
CA ALA A 63 6.05 -9.27 19.18
C ALA A 63 6.82 -10.61 19.25
N ALA A 64 7.94 -10.71 18.52
CA ALA A 64 8.75 -11.93 18.49
C ALA A 64 9.56 -12.16 19.77
N GLU A 65 10.18 -11.11 20.33
CA GLU A 65 11.17 -11.23 21.42
C GLU A 65 10.61 -10.90 22.81
N ARG A 66 9.44 -10.27 22.87
CA ARG A 66 8.84 -9.77 24.12
C ARG A 66 7.36 -10.14 24.24
N GLU A 67 6.82 -10.91 23.29
CA GLU A 67 5.40 -11.30 23.26
C GLU A 67 4.46 -10.07 23.31
N SER A 68 4.94 -8.92 22.82
CA SER A 68 4.18 -7.68 22.81
C SER A 68 3.40 -7.57 21.51
N TYR A 69 2.18 -8.13 21.51
CA TYR A 69 1.40 -8.33 20.29
C TYR A 69 0.51 -7.16 19.89
N LEU A 70 0.27 -6.17 20.76
CA LEU A 70 -0.76 -5.13 20.54
C LEU A 70 -0.68 -4.45 19.15
N PHE A 71 0.47 -3.84 18.84
CA PHE A 71 0.66 -3.15 17.56
C PHE A 71 0.82 -4.13 16.39
N PHE A 72 1.49 -5.26 16.62
CA PHE A 72 1.70 -6.28 15.60
C PHE A 72 0.37 -6.88 15.09
N LEU A 73 -0.55 -7.22 16.01
CA LEU A 73 -1.90 -7.66 15.66
C LEU A 73 -2.65 -6.57 14.91
N GLY A 74 -2.58 -5.33 15.39
CA GLY A 74 -3.28 -4.20 14.76
C GLY A 74 -2.84 -3.98 13.32
N PHE A 75 -1.53 -3.96 13.10
CA PHE A 75 -0.95 -3.79 11.77
C PHE A 75 -1.29 -4.97 10.83
N ASN A 76 -1.16 -6.21 11.29
CA ASN A 76 -1.51 -7.38 10.48
C ASN A 76 -3.02 -7.48 10.22
N ALA A 77 -3.86 -6.96 11.12
CA ALA A 77 -5.31 -6.93 10.93
C ALA A 77 -5.69 -5.90 9.87
N VAL A 78 -5.06 -4.72 9.89
CA VAL A 78 -5.21 -3.74 8.82
C VAL A 78 -4.67 -4.27 7.49
N LEU A 79 -3.54 -5.00 7.49
CA LEU A 79 -3.01 -5.67 6.30
C LEU A 79 -4.00 -6.70 5.73
N LEU A 80 -4.66 -7.48 6.60
CA LEU A 80 -5.71 -8.41 6.17
C LEU A 80 -6.91 -7.66 5.56
N ILE A 81 -7.36 -6.57 6.18
CA ILE A 81 -8.43 -5.72 5.63
C ILE A 81 -8.00 -5.13 4.27
N HIS A 82 -6.73 -4.76 4.13
CA HIS A 82 -6.15 -4.20 2.91
C HIS A 82 -6.20 -5.16 1.72
N VAL A 83 -6.04 -6.46 1.94
CA VAL A 83 -6.30 -7.48 0.91
C VAL A 83 -7.72 -7.33 0.33
N PHE A 84 -8.73 -7.21 1.18
CA PHE A 84 -10.11 -7.08 0.73
C PHE A 84 -10.36 -5.75 0.02
N MET A 85 -9.63 -4.69 0.39
CA MET A 85 -9.66 -3.43 -0.36
C MET A 85 -9.18 -3.61 -1.80
N HIS A 86 -8.09 -4.34 -2.05
CA HIS A 86 -7.65 -4.65 -3.42
C HIS A 86 -8.66 -5.45 -4.21
N VAL A 87 -9.26 -6.47 -3.60
CA VAL A 87 -10.30 -7.28 -4.23
C VAL A 87 -11.51 -6.40 -4.58
N GLY A 88 -11.97 -5.59 -3.63
CA GLY A 88 -13.08 -4.66 -3.83
C GLY A 88 -12.81 -3.64 -4.94
N GLN A 89 -11.62 -3.04 -4.95
CA GLN A 89 -11.19 -2.13 -6.01
C GLN A 89 -11.16 -2.82 -7.37
N ALA A 90 -10.57 -4.02 -7.45
CA ALA A 90 -10.49 -4.78 -8.69
C ALA A 90 -11.86 -5.13 -9.26
N LEU A 91 -12.80 -5.55 -8.40
CA LEU A 91 -14.19 -5.82 -8.77
C LEU A 91 -14.92 -4.55 -9.20
N TYR A 92 -14.74 -3.45 -8.47
CA TYR A 92 -15.39 -2.17 -8.74
C TYR A 92 -14.96 -1.60 -10.10
N VAL A 93 -13.64 -1.55 -10.38
CA VAL A 93 -13.13 -1.06 -11.67
C VAL A 93 -13.14 -2.13 -12.76
N ARG A 94 -13.53 -3.38 -12.44
CA ARG A 94 -13.51 -4.55 -13.33
C ARG A 94 -12.16 -4.76 -14.02
N MET A 95 -11.08 -4.63 -13.25
CA MET A 95 -9.72 -4.67 -13.75
C MET A 95 -8.77 -5.05 -12.63
N LEU A 96 -7.70 -5.76 -12.97
CA LEU A 96 -6.67 -6.10 -12.01
C LEU A 96 -5.92 -4.83 -11.57
N VAL A 97 -6.06 -4.45 -10.30
CA VAL A 97 -5.32 -3.33 -9.69
C VAL A 97 -3.93 -3.80 -9.24
N PRO A 98 -2.93 -2.90 -9.17
CA PRO A 98 -1.65 -3.19 -8.53
C PRO A 98 -1.88 -3.80 -7.14
N GLY A 99 -1.08 -4.81 -6.78
CA GLY A 99 -1.18 -5.45 -5.47
C GLY A 99 -2.23 -6.55 -5.37
N ALA A 100 -3.26 -6.58 -6.24
CA ALA A 100 -4.35 -7.55 -6.10
C ALA A 100 -3.92 -9.02 -6.23
N VAL A 101 -2.92 -9.31 -7.07
CA VAL A 101 -2.45 -10.69 -7.28
C VAL A 101 -1.71 -11.18 -6.03
N THR A 102 -0.72 -10.41 -5.57
CA THR A 102 0.04 -10.79 -4.37
C THR A 102 -0.81 -10.69 -3.11
N ALA A 103 -1.78 -9.77 -3.04
CA ALA A 103 -2.73 -9.69 -1.94
C ALA A 103 -3.49 -11.01 -1.76
N VAL A 104 -4.04 -11.56 -2.84
CA VAL A 104 -4.86 -12.79 -2.78
C VAL A 104 -3.98 -14.04 -2.67
N LEU A 105 -2.88 -14.12 -3.40
CA LEU A 105 -2.08 -15.35 -3.48
C LEU A 105 -1.02 -15.48 -2.39
N ILE A 106 -0.60 -14.37 -1.78
CA ILE A 106 0.52 -14.34 -0.82
C ILE A 106 0.06 -13.76 0.52
N THR A 107 -0.44 -12.53 0.52
CA THR A 107 -0.79 -11.82 1.76
C THR A 107 -1.96 -12.47 2.48
N LEU A 108 -3.00 -12.90 1.76
CA LEU A 108 -4.17 -13.53 2.35
C LEU A 108 -3.84 -14.88 3.03
N PRO A 109 -3.18 -15.85 2.36
CA PRO A 109 -2.79 -17.09 3.03
C PRO A 109 -1.88 -16.85 4.24
N TYR A 110 -0.93 -15.91 4.12
CA TYR A 110 -0.06 -15.52 5.23
C TYR A 110 -0.87 -14.97 6.42
N SER A 111 -1.73 -13.97 6.19
CA SER A 111 -2.49 -13.32 7.26
C SER A 111 -3.45 -14.30 7.94
N VAL A 112 -4.13 -15.15 7.17
CA VAL A 112 -5.02 -16.20 7.72
C VAL A 112 -4.22 -17.17 8.57
N TYR A 113 -3.08 -17.66 8.07
CA TYR A 113 -2.23 -18.58 8.82
C TYR A 113 -1.65 -17.95 10.09
N LEU A 114 -1.23 -16.68 10.03
CA LEU A 114 -0.72 -15.94 11.19
C LEU A 114 -1.75 -15.89 12.32
N PHE A 115 -2.96 -15.41 12.02
CA PHE A 115 -4.01 -15.31 13.04
C PHE A 115 -4.47 -16.69 13.52
N TYR A 116 -4.57 -17.68 12.62
CA TYR A 116 -4.84 -19.06 13.00
C TYR A 116 -3.81 -19.58 14.01
N ARG A 117 -2.51 -19.39 13.73
CA ARG A 117 -1.43 -19.90 14.58
C ARG A 117 -1.44 -19.24 15.96
N LEU A 118 -1.58 -17.91 16.01
CA LEU A 118 -1.59 -17.17 17.28
C LEU A 118 -2.77 -17.55 18.18
N LEU A 119 -3.96 -17.73 17.57
CA LEU A 119 -5.16 -18.18 18.31
C LEU A 119 -5.06 -19.64 18.73
N HIS A 120 -4.59 -20.52 17.84
CA HIS A 120 -4.48 -21.95 18.10
C HIS A 120 -3.49 -22.28 19.21
N ASP A 121 -2.37 -21.56 19.26
CA ASP A 121 -1.34 -21.71 20.29
C ASP A 121 -1.72 -21.00 21.61
N ASN A 122 -2.86 -20.30 21.67
CA ASN A 122 -3.28 -19.45 22.79
C ASN A 122 -2.25 -18.35 23.11
N ALA A 123 -1.48 -17.90 22.11
CA ALA A 123 -0.58 -16.75 22.27
C ALA A 123 -1.36 -15.44 22.38
N VAL A 124 -2.55 -15.38 21.76
CA VAL A 124 -3.49 -14.26 21.82
C VAL A 124 -4.92 -14.80 21.82
N GLU A 125 -5.86 -13.99 22.29
CA GLU A 125 -7.29 -14.23 22.17
C GLU A 125 -7.91 -13.44 21.00
N LEU A 126 -9.14 -13.79 20.61
CA LEU A 126 -9.88 -13.03 19.61
C LEU A 126 -10.16 -11.59 20.08
N SER A 127 -10.34 -11.40 21.39
CA SER A 127 -10.51 -10.10 22.04
C SER A 127 -9.30 -9.18 21.78
N ASP A 128 -8.08 -9.70 21.88
CA ASP A 128 -6.84 -8.96 21.63
C ASP A 128 -6.81 -8.40 20.20
N ILE A 129 -7.21 -9.19 19.21
CA ILE A 129 -7.27 -8.76 17.82
C ILE A 129 -8.23 -7.58 17.65
N TRP A 130 -9.43 -7.65 18.25
CA TRP A 130 -10.41 -6.57 18.23
C TRP A 130 -9.89 -5.30 18.91
N PHE A 131 -9.25 -5.43 20.08
CA PHE A 131 -8.65 -4.31 20.81
C PHE A 131 -7.45 -3.70 20.09
N SER A 132 -6.73 -4.48 19.28
CA SER A 132 -5.59 -4.04 18.49
C SER A 132 -5.95 -3.25 17.24
N LEU A 133 -7.17 -3.38 16.70
CA LEU A 133 -7.58 -2.71 15.45
C LEU A 133 -7.35 -1.19 15.42
N PRO A 134 -7.70 -0.41 16.46
CA PRO A 134 -7.47 1.04 16.48
C PRO A 134 -5.98 1.39 16.38
N PHE A 135 -5.10 0.57 16.96
CA PHE A 135 -3.64 0.75 16.87
C PHE A 135 -3.15 0.44 15.45
N GLY A 136 -3.79 -0.51 14.78
CA GLY A 136 -3.59 -0.77 13.35
C GLY A 136 -3.78 0.47 12.49
N LEU A 137 -4.83 1.25 12.79
CA LEU A 137 -5.17 2.47 12.04
C LEU A 137 -4.12 3.59 12.19
N LEU A 138 -3.19 3.47 13.13
CA LEU A 138 -2.04 4.40 13.24
C LEU A 138 -1.09 4.30 12.04
N LEU A 139 -1.18 3.25 11.21
CA LEU A 139 -0.46 3.20 9.94
C LEU A 139 -1.00 4.21 8.91
N VAL A 140 -2.28 4.57 8.96
CA VAL A 140 -2.87 5.53 8.02
C VAL A 140 -2.15 6.88 8.04
N PRO A 141 -1.96 7.56 9.19
CA PRO A 141 -1.20 8.81 9.20
C PRO A 141 0.27 8.61 8.78
N VAL A 142 0.90 7.48 9.08
CA VAL A 142 2.28 7.17 8.63
C VAL A 142 2.35 7.12 7.10
N ILE A 143 1.42 6.41 6.46
CA ILE A 143 1.34 6.31 5.00
C ILE A 143 1.07 7.68 4.37
N LEU A 144 0.15 8.46 4.94
CA LEU A 144 -0.15 9.82 4.46
C LEU A 144 1.04 10.77 4.59
N LEU A 145 1.79 10.67 5.70
CA LEU A 145 3.05 11.40 5.88
C LEU A 145 4.08 10.96 4.84
N GLY A 146 4.17 9.66 4.57
CA GLY A 146 5.08 9.12 3.58
C GLY A 146 4.76 9.53 2.15
N HIS A 147 3.48 9.63 1.80
CA HIS A 147 3.05 10.17 0.51
C HIS A 147 3.49 11.64 0.35
N LYS A 148 3.25 12.47 1.37
CA LYS A 148 3.69 13.88 1.38
C LYS A 148 5.22 14.00 1.36
N ALA A 149 5.92 13.13 2.07
CA ALA A 149 7.38 13.08 2.07
C ALA A 149 7.91 12.68 0.70
N GLY A 150 7.30 11.69 0.04
CA GLY A 150 7.64 11.27 -1.33
C GLY A 150 7.53 12.44 -2.31
N GLU A 151 6.39 13.13 -2.32
CA GLU A 151 6.17 14.31 -3.17
C GLU A 151 7.22 15.41 -2.96
N LYS A 152 7.67 15.61 -1.71
CA LYS A 152 8.64 16.66 -1.35
C LYS A 152 10.09 16.26 -1.60
N LEU A 153 10.45 15.00 -1.33
CA LEU A 153 11.83 14.51 -1.34
C LEU A 153 12.25 13.97 -2.71
N VAL A 154 11.31 13.45 -3.50
CA VAL A 154 11.58 12.85 -4.80
C VAL A 154 11.02 13.77 -5.89
N PRO A 155 11.90 14.43 -6.68
CA PRO A 155 11.48 15.29 -7.77
C PRO A 155 10.59 14.53 -8.76
N ALA A 156 9.52 15.17 -9.22
CA ALA A 156 8.72 14.62 -10.31
C ALA A 156 9.59 14.45 -11.57
N PRO A 157 9.34 13.43 -12.41
CA PRO A 157 10.03 13.26 -13.67
C PRO A 157 9.90 14.53 -14.50
N VAL A 158 11.01 15.01 -15.07
CA VAL A 158 10.99 16.13 -16.01
C VAL A 158 10.07 15.74 -17.17
N PRO A 159 9.04 16.54 -17.51
CA PRO A 159 8.18 16.24 -18.65
C PRO A 159 9.05 16.11 -19.91
N ALA A 160 8.76 15.11 -20.74
CA ALA A 160 9.55 14.72 -21.91
C ALA A 160 9.63 15.76 -23.06
N ASN A 161 9.48 17.05 -22.76
CA ASN A 161 9.49 18.13 -23.74
C ASN A 161 10.55 19.22 -23.45
N THR A 162 11.67 18.85 -22.83
CA THR A 162 12.84 19.72 -22.65
C THR A 162 14.13 19.15 -23.24
N GLN A 163 14.04 18.32 -24.29
CA GLN A 163 15.19 18.15 -25.18
C GLN A 163 15.23 19.35 -26.15
N PRO A 164 16.34 20.10 -26.24
CA PRO A 164 16.48 21.11 -27.28
C PRO A 164 16.36 20.42 -28.65
N PRO A 165 15.78 21.09 -29.67
CA PRO A 165 15.70 20.51 -31.01
C PRO A 165 17.09 20.10 -31.45
N ASP A 166 17.24 18.81 -31.76
CA ASP A 166 18.43 18.26 -32.36
C ASP A 166 18.78 19.12 -33.57
N HIS A 167 19.98 19.68 -33.59
CA HIS A 167 20.44 20.49 -34.70
C HIS A 167 20.50 19.60 -35.94
N ALA A 168 19.43 19.66 -36.75
CA ALA A 168 19.45 19.23 -38.14
C ALA A 168 20.52 20.07 -38.86
N GLY A 169 21.64 19.43 -39.15
CA GLY A 169 22.76 20.05 -39.83
C GLY A 169 23.74 19.00 -40.30
N LYS A 170 23.36 18.27 -41.36
CA LYS A 170 24.19 17.88 -42.50
C LYS A 170 23.28 17.40 -43.64
#